data_AF-A0A924ZR85-F1
#
_entry.id   AF-A0A924ZR85-F1
#
_cell.length_a   1.000
_cell.length_b   1.000
_cell.length_c   1.000
_cell.angle_alpha   90.00
_cell.angle_beta   90.00
_cell.angle_gamma   90.00
#
_symmetry.space_group_name_H-M   'P 1'
#
loop_
_entity.id
_entity.type
_entity.pdbx_description
1 polymer ?
#
loop_
_entity_poly.entity_id
_entity_poly.type
_entity_poly.pdbx_seq_one_letter_code
_entity_poly.pdbx_strand_id
1 'polypeptide(L)'
;MTDDNKPASELPNSSDKGSQLSSEMQPSDKIFAEPRTATPKSWRFSLVWLIPLIALAIGLSLFAKAILETGPTITVAFRTAEGLQAGKTTVRYKEVDIGLVRRIELADDRSHVIVQIELSSAARSFAVDDTKFWVVRPRIGAGGISGINTLFSGAYIGVSGGKSQIDKKDFVGLEAPPIITGDDAGRIFVLRSSDLGSLDTGSPIYYRRINVGQVSSYKLASDGKSVEVQAFVKSPYDRYVTTDTRFWHASGIDVSLNASGFQVNTQSLASIVSGGIAFGFPEG
;
A
#
# COMPACT_ATOMS: atom_id res chain seq x y z
N MET A 1 70.80 60.86 71.31
CA MET A 1 72.00 60.07 71.63
C MET A 1 71.51 58.71 72.09
N THR A 2 71.80 57.68 71.28
CA THR A 2 72.18 56.31 71.67
C THR A 2 71.53 55.66 72.90
N ASP A 3 70.68 54.68 72.59
CA ASP A 3 70.88 53.24 72.82
C ASP A 3 71.30 52.70 74.20
N ASP A 4 70.77 51.49 74.42
CA ASP A 4 71.22 50.43 75.32
C ASP A 4 71.08 50.65 76.83
N ASN A 5 70.32 49.77 77.51
CA ASN A 5 70.88 48.48 77.93
C ASN A 5 69.88 47.66 78.80
N LYS A 6 69.75 46.38 78.47
CA LYS A 6 69.26 45.25 79.30
C LYS A 6 70.51 44.75 80.11
N PRO A 7 70.50 43.98 81.24
CA PRO A 7 69.66 42.78 81.46
C PRO A 7 69.33 42.29 82.90
N ALA A 8 68.50 41.23 82.95
CA ALA A 8 68.45 40.08 83.91
C ALA A 8 68.23 40.40 85.42
N SER A 9 67.66 39.57 86.30
CA SER A 9 67.32 38.14 86.38
C SER A 9 66.30 37.89 87.53
N GLU A 10 65.72 36.68 87.52
CA GLU A 10 65.31 35.85 88.67
C GLU A 10 64.00 36.08 89.47
N LEU A 11 63.17 35.02 89.40
CA LEU A 11 62.10 34.53 90.30
C LEU A 11 62.71 34.01 91.64
N PRO A 12 62.00 33.33 92.59
CA PRO A 12 60.60 32.85 92.68
C PRO A 12 59.97 33.03 94.10
N ASN A 13 58.79 32.42 94.36
CA ASN A 13 58.39 31.67 95.59
C ASN A 13 56.84 31.72 95.74
N SER A 14 56.04 30.68 95.46
CA SER A 14 55.72 29.46 96.22
C SER A 14 54.99 29.65 97.58
N SER A 15 53.76 29.09 97.63
CA SER A 15 53.17 28.28 98.72
C SER A 15 52.60 29.04 99.93
N ASP A 16 51.53 28.65 100.65
CA ASP A 16 50.70 27.44 100.77
C ASP A 16 49.39 27.81 101.52
N LYS A 17 48.35 26.95 101.40
CA LYS A 17 47.17 26.66 102.28
C LYS A 17 46.54 27.75 103.18
N GLY A 18 45.22 27.81 103.34
CA GLY A 18 44.14 26.87 103.05
C GLY A 18 42.97 27.13 104.03
N SER A 19 41.73 26.81 103.63
CA SER A 19 40.67 26.33 104.52
C SER A 19 39.44 25.98 103.68
N GLN A 20 39.04 24.71 103.77
CA GLN A 20 37.80 24.17 103.22
C GLN A 20 36.78 24.05 104.36
N LEU A 21 35.50 24.33 104.07
CA LEU A 21 34.33 23.59 104.58
C LEU A 21 33.11 24.06 103.75
N SER A 22 32.78 23.35 102.67
CA SER A 22 31.68 22.36 102.63
C SER A 22 30.28 22.96 102.76
N SER A 23 29.55 23.06 101.64
CA SER A 23 28.12 22.74 101.61
C SER A 23 27.64 22.47 100.18
N GLU A 24 27.13 21.25 99.99
CA GLU A 24 26.19 20.78 98.98
C GLU A 24 26.52 20.86 97.47
N MET A 25 26.84 19.68 96.91
CA MET A 25 26.72 19.35 95.49
C MET A 25 25.24 19.29 95.07
N GLN A 26 24.87 20.03 94.03
CA GLN A 26 23.83 19.62 93.07
C GLN A 26 24.45 19.50 91.68
N PRO A 27 24.06 18.49 90.88
CA PRO A 27 24.81 18.10 89.71
C PRO A 27 24.62 19.06 88.55
N SER A 28 25.68 19.16 87.77
CA SER A 28 25.74 19.72 86.43
C SER A 28 24.57 19.33 85.54
N ASP A 29 23.86 20.32 85.02
CA ASP A 29 23.20 20.21 83.73
C ASP A 29 23.45 21.51 82.95
N LYS A 30 24.55 21.50 82.18
CA LYS A 30 24.72 22.46 81.09
C LYS A 30 23.68 22.08 80.05
N ILE A 31 22.54 22.77 80.05
CA ILE A 31 21.57 22.69 78.96
C ILE A 31 22.23 23.30 77.72
N PHE A 32 22.91 22.47 76.94
CA PHE A 32 23.14 22.74 75.54
C PHE A 32 21.75 22.75 74.90
N ALA A 33 21.29 23.94 74.48
CA ALA A 33 20.10 24.03 73.65
C ALA A 33 20.38 23.22 72.38
N GLU A 34 19.75 22.05 72.26
CA GLU A 34 19.79 21.26 71.04
C GLU A 34 19.26 22.12 69.89
N PRO A 35 20.00 22.24 68.77
CA PRO A 35 19.47 22.92 67.60
C PRO A 35 18.27 22.13 67.10
N ARG A 36 17.06 22.70 67.23
CA ARG A 36 15.86 22.18 66.60
C ARG A 36 16.04 22.27 65.08
N THR A 37 16.57 21.23 64.47
CA THR A 37 16.55 21.05 63.03
C THR A 37 15.12 20.74 62.60
N ALA A 38 14.36 21.78 62.26
CA ALA A 38 13.17 21.60 61.45
C ALA A 38 13.62 21.10 60.08
N THR A 39 13.57 19.80 59.86
CA THR A 39 13.78 19.22 58.52
C THR A 39 12.70 19.77 57.59
N PRO A 40 13.02 20.54 56.54
CA PRO A 40 12.01 20.88 55.56
C PRO A 40 11.57 19.58 54.90
N LYS A 41 10.28 19.25 55.03
CA LYS A 41 9.63 18.16 54.30
C LYS A 41 9.61 18.54 52.81
N SER A 42 10.74 18.38 52.12
CA SER A 42 10.84 18.59 50.69
C SER A 42 10.25 17.36 50.00
N TRP A 43 8.93 17.36 49.85
CA TRP A 43 8.26 16.56 48.84
C TRP A 43 8.61 17.15 47.46
N ARG A 44 9.87 16.97 47.07
CA ARG A 44 10.38 17.24 45.74
C ARG A 44 10.84 15.92 45.17
N PHE A 45 9.89 15.00 45.03
CA PHE A 45 10.03 13.93 44.04
C PHE A 45 10.05 14.61 42.67
N SER A 46 11.26 15.05 42.31
CA SER A 46 11.84 15.20 40.99
C SER A 46 10.92 15.71 39.87
N LEU A 47 10.76 17.03 39.78
CA LEU A 47 10.38 17.67 38.51
C LEU A 47 11.36 17.28 37.37
N VAL A 48 12.60 16.92 37.73
CA VAL A 48 13.63 16.39 36.82
C VAL A 48 13.24 15.00 36.25
N TRP A 49 12.48 14.18 36.98
CA TRP A 49 12.01 12.87 36.52
C TRP A 49 10.77 12.95 35.62
N LEU A 50 10.13 14.12 35.61
CA LEU A 50 9.01 14.42 34.72
C LEU A 50 9.48 14.51 33.25
N ILE A 51 10.74 14.93 33.01
CA ILE A 51 11.33 15.00 31.66
C ILE A 51 11.47 13.60 31.02
N PRO A 52 12.10 12.59 31.66
CA PRO A 52 12.11 11.21 31.17
C PRO A 52 10.70 10.63 30.96
N LEU A 53 9.76 10.90 31.85
CA LEU A 53 8.38 10.41 31.73
C LEU A 53 7.67 11.01 30.52
N ILE A 54 7.81 12.33 30.30
CA ILE A 54 7.26 13.00 29.11
C ILE A 54 7.94 12.47 27.85
N ALA A 55 9.27 12.34 27.84
CA ALA A 55 10.00 11.82 26.69
C ALA A 55 9.56 10.39 26.36
N LEU A 56 9.38 9.54 27.37
CA LEU A 56 8.82 8.19 27.23
C LEU A 56 7.41 8.24 26.65
N ALA A 57 6.52 9.09 27.19
CA ALA A 57 5.15 9.22 26.71
C ALA A 57 5.09 9.69 25.25
N ILE A 58 5.93 10.65 24.85
CA ILE A 58 6.05 11.11 23.46
C ILE A 58 6.58 9.97 22.58
N GLY A 59 7.62 9.25 23.01
CA GLY A 59 8.15 8.11 22.28
C GLY A 59 7.11 7.01 22.07
N LEU A 60 6.34 6.68 23.11
CA LEU A 60 5.27 5.70 23.06
C LEU A 60 4.12 6.15 22.14
N SER A 61 3.81 7.45 22.15
CA SER A 61 2.83 8.06 21.25
C SER A 61 3.26 8.01 19.78
N LEU A 62 4.51 8.38 19.48
CA LEU A 62 5.06 8.30 18.11
C LEU A 62 5.15 6.85 17.62
N PHE A 63 5.53 5.93 18.50
CA PHE A 63 5.57 4.50 18.18
C PHE A 63 4.18 3.94 17.88
N ALA A 64 3.18 4.29 18.70
CA ALA A 64 1.79 3.92 18.45
C ALA A 64 1.27 4.49 17.13
N LYS A 65 1.56 5.77 16.83
CA LYS A 65 1.21 6.37 15.54
C LYS A 65 1.84 5.64 14.36
N ALA A 66 3.13 5.32 14.44
CA ALA A 66 3.83 4.60 13.37
C ALA A 66 3.19 3.24 13.07
N ILE A 67 2.74 2.51 14.11
CA ILE A 67 2.06 1.22 13.94
C ILE A 67 0.65 1.39 13.37
N LEU A 68 -0.09 2.42 13.79
CA LEU A 68 -1.47 2.65 13.33
C LEU A 68 -1.54 3.20 11.89
N GLU A 69 -0.52 3.96 11.48
CA GLU A 69 -0.42 4.57 10.15
C GLU A 69 0.11 3.58 9.08
N THR A 70 0.84 2.53 9.49
CA THR A 70 1.34 1.48 8.59
C THR A 70 0.28 0.41 8.37
N GLY A 71 -0.08 0.12 7.12
CA GLY A 71 -1.02 -0.95 6.80
C GLY A 71 -0.37 -2.34 6.82
N PRO A 72 -1.16 -3.40 6.58
CA PRO A 72 -0.64 -4.77 6.62
C PRO A 72 0.35 -5.03 5.47
N THR A 73 1.39 -5.81 5.75
CA THR A 73 2.24 -6.40 4.72
C THR A 73 1.62 -7.71 4.25
N ILE A 74 1.50 -7.86 2.93
CA ILE A 74 1.03 -9.07 2.26
C ILE A 74 2.11 -9.63 1.34
N THR A 75 1.99 -10.92 1.05
CA THR A 75 2.89 -11.66 0.16
C THR A 75 2.09 -12.11 -1.05
N VAL A 76 2.59 -11.80 -2.25
CA VAL A 76 1.94 -12.20 -3.51
C VAL A 76 2.95 -12.96 -4.37
N ALA A 77 2.60 -14.19 -4.73
CA ALA A 77 3.39 -15.04 -5.61
C ALA A 77 3.05 -14.78 -7.09
N PHE A 78 4.02 -14.41 -7.90
CA PHE A 78 3.89 -14.24 -9.35
C PHE A 78 4.83 -15.19 -10.09
N ARG A 79 4.57 -15.52 -11.36
CA ARG A 79 5.48 -16.37 -12.14
C ARG A 79 6.77 -15.63 -12.51
N THR A 80 6.69 -14.32 -12.71
CA THR A 80 7.81 -13.49 -13.12
C THR A 80 7.79 -12.13 -12.42
N ALA A 81 8.98 -11.56 -12.19
CA ALA A 81 9.17 -10.20 -11.68
C ALA A 81 9.20 -9.13 -12.80
N GLU A 82 8.92 -9.50 -14.05
CA GLU A 82 9.09 -8.62 -15.20
C GLU A 82 8.35 -7.28 -15.04
N GLY A 83 9.12 -6.20 -15.07
CA GLY A 83 8.63 -4.82 -14.92
C GLY A 83 8.40 -4.37 -13.48
N LEU A 84 8.46 -5.28 -12.49
CA LEU A 84 8.30 -4.96 -11.08
C LEU A 84 9.65 -4.53 -10.47
N GLN A 85 9.63 -3.47 -9.66
CA GLN A 85 10.80 -2.93 -8.97
C GLN A 85 10.47 -2.67 -7.50
N ALA A 86 11.29 -3.22 -6.60
CA ALA A 86 11.20 -2.95 -5.17
C ALA A 86 11.40 -1.44 -4.88
N GLY A 87 10.54 -0.89 -4.03
CA GLY A 87 10.54 0.52 -3.63
C GLY A 87 9.94 1.49 -4.65
N LYS A 88 9.57 1.03 -5.87
CA LYS A 88 9.01 1.88 -6.92
C LYS A 88 7.65 1.43 -7.42
N THR A 89 7.45 0.13 -7.59
CA THR A 89 6.19 -0.40 -8.10
C THR A 89 5.08 -0.22 -7.07
N THR A 90 4.00 0.45 -7.47
CA THR A 90 2.83 0.66 -6.63
C THR A 90 1.75 -0.38 -6.87
N VAL A 91 0.91 -0.59 -5.86
CA VAL A 91 -0.32 -1.36 -5.96
C VAL A 91 -1.48 -0.39 -6.11
N ARG A 92 -2.31 -0.60 -7.13
CA ARG A 92 -3.38 0.31 -7.51
C ARG A 92 -4.74 -0.34 -7.50
N TYR A 93 -5.69 0.38 -6.92
CA TYR A 93 -7.12 0.11 -7.06
C TYR A 93 -7.77 1.28 -7.79
N LYS A 94 -8.41 1.03 -8.94
CA LYS A 94 -9.06 2.08 -9.75
C LYS A 94 -8.16 3.32 -9.97
N GLU A 95 -6.90 3.07 -10.34
CA GLU A 95 -5.85 4.11 -10.55
C GLU A 95 -5.42 4.90 -9.30
N VAL A 96 -5.85 4.49 -8.10
CA VAL A 96 -5.37 5.06 -6.83
C VAL A 96 -4.29 4.18 -6.24
N ASP A 97 -3.14 4.76 -5.88
CA ASP A 97 -2.07 4.06 -5.17
C ASP A 97 -2.51 3.72 -3.75
N ILE A 98 -2.54 2.43 -3.44
CA ILE A 98 -3.00 1.90 -2.14
C ILE A 98 -1.92 1.09 -1.41
N GLY A 99 -0.78 0.86 -2.04
CA GLY A 99 0.34 0.11 -1.48
C GLY A 99 1.60 0.21 -2.32
N LEU A 100 2.70 -0.33 -1.80
CA LEU A 100 4.02 -0.28 -2.42
C LEU A 100 4.72 -1.64 -2.32
N VAL A 101 5.36 -2.07 -3.40
CA VAL A 101 6.23 -3.24 -3.39
C VAL A 101 7.49 -2.91 -2.60
N ARG A 102 7.72 -3.62 -1.49
CA ARG A 102 8.92 -3.43 -0.65
C ARG A 102 10.06 -4.36 -1.02
N ARG A 103 9.74 -5.61 -1.36
CA ARG A 103 10.74 -6.63 -1.66
C ARG A 103 10.25 -7.58 -2.75
N ILE A 104 11.20 -8.06 -3.54
CA ILE A 104 11.01 -9.08 -4.56
C ILE A 104 12.09 -10.13 -4.34
N GLU A 105 11.69 -11.37 -4.08
CA GLU A 105 12.58 -12.50 -3.85
C GLU A 105 12.19 -13.65 -4.78
N LEU A 106 13.18 -14.45 -5.20
CA LEU A 106 12.90 -15.68 -5.92
C LEU A 106 12.58 -16.77 -4.88
N ALA A 107 11.55 -17.58 -5.12
CA ALA A 107 11.26 -18.71 -4.25
C ALA A 107 12.43 -19.70 -4.20
N ASP A 108 12.56 -20.46 -3.11
CA ASP A 108 13.66 -21.41 -2.91
C ASP A 108 13.76 -22.46 -4.03
N ASP A 109 12.62 -22.85 -4.57
CA ASP A 109 12.49 -23.80 -5.69
C ASP A 109 12.73 -23.17 -7.08
N ARG A 110 12.90 -21.84 -7.13
CA ARG A 110 13.07 -21.02 -8.33
C ARG A 110 11.90 -21.06 -9.32
N SER A 111 10.73 -21.57 -8.91
CA SER A 111 9.58 -21.74 -9.81
C SER A 111 8.74 -20.47 -9.96
N HIS A 112 8.82 -19.56 -8.98
CA HIS A 112 8.04 -18.33 -8.93
C HIS A 112 8.77 -17.25 -8.12
N VAL A 113 8.23 -16.04 -8.16
CA VAL A 113 8.73 -14.87 -7.45
C VAL A 113 7.76 -14.50 -6.34
N ILE A 114 8.31 -14.25 -5.16
CA ILE A 114 7.61 -13.82 -3.95
C ILE A 114 7.75 -12.29 -3.84
N VAL A 115 6.63 -11.59 -3.93
CA VAL A 115 6.58 -10.12 -3.86
C VAL A 115 5.96 -9.70 -2.53
N GLN A 116 6.74 -9.01 -1.70
CA GLN A 116 6.24 -8.42 -0.45
C GLN A 116 5.72 -7.01 -0.73
N ILE A 117 4.46 -6.80 -0.38
CA ILE A 117 3.72 -5.57 -0.62
C ILE A 117 3.29 -5.00 0.73
N GLU A 118 3.57 -3.73 0.93
CA GLU A 118 3.04 -2.98 2.07
C GLU A 118 1.82 -2.20 1.62
N LEU A 119 0.66 -2.54 2.18
CA LEU A 119 -0.57 -1.79 1.95
C LEU A 119 -0.61 -0.56 2.86
N SER A 120 -1.30 0.48 2.42
CA SER A 120 -1.65 1.61 3.27
C SER A 120 -2.68 1.20 4.33
N SER A 121 -2.73 1.92 5.46
CA SER A 121 -3.70 1.63 6.53
C SER A 121 -5.16 1.66 6.03
N ALA A 122 -5.49 2.56 5.11
CA ALA A 122 -6.81 2.65 4.47
C ALA A 122 -7.13 1.45 3.55
N ALA A 123 -6.12 0.72 3.09
CA ALA A 123 -6.26 -0.42 2.18
C ALA A 123 -6.26 -1.78 2.91
N ARG A 124 -6.39 -1.79 4.23
CA ARG A 124 -6.42 -3.04 5.03
C ARG A 124 -7.52 -4.02 4.57
N SER A 125 -8.66 -3.51 4.12
CA SER A 125 -9.78 -4.31 3.61
C SER A 125 -9.49 -5.07 2.31
N PHE A 126 -8.37 -4.80 1.64
CA PHE A 126 -7.92 -5.58 0.48
C PHE A 126 -7.08 -6.80 0.89
N ALA A 127 -6.73 -6.98 2.17
CA ALA A 127 -6.04 -8.16 2.64
C ALA A 127 -7.02 -9.28 3.04
N VAL A 128 -7.94 -9.64 2.13
CA VAL A 128 -9.01 -10.64 2.35
C VAL A 128 -9.00 -11.74 1.29
N ASP A 129 -9.54 -12.91 1.61
CA ASP A 129 -9.33 -14.15 0.84
C ASP A 129 -9.67 -14.12 -0.66
N ASP A 130 -10.66 -13.31 -1.07
CA ASP A 130 -11.21 -13.22 -2.41
C ASP A 130 -10.61 -12.06 -3.22
N THR A 131 -9.66 -11.34 -2.61
CA THR A 131 -8.88 -10.31 -3.29
C THR A 131 -7.97 -10.95 -4.34
N LYS A 132 -7.97 -10.36 -5.54
CA LYS A 132 -7.10 -10.76 -6.65
C LYS A 132 -6.13 -9.66 -6.96
N PHE A 133 -4.87 -10.04 -7.13
CA PHE A 133 -3.79 -9.16 -7.55
C PHE A 133 -3.32 -9.57 -8.94
N TRP A 134 -2.94 -8.62 -9.78
CA TRP A 134 -2.39 -8.90 -11.10
C TRP A 134 -1.34 -7.88 -11.53
N VAL A 135 -0.44 -8.27 -12.43
CA VAL A 135 0.53 -7.33 -13.00
C VAL A 135 -0.06 -6.66 -14.23
N VAL A 136 0.01 -5.33 -14.27
CA VAL A 136 -0.32 -4.52 -15.45
C VAL A 136 0.99 -4.03 -16.08
N ARG A 137 1.25 -4.46 -17.31
CA ARG A 137 2.43 -4.09 -18.10
C ARG A 137 2.03 -3.16 -19.25
N PRO A 138 2.89 -2.19 -19.62
CA PRO A 138 2.67 -1.40 -20.83
C PRO A 138 2.69 -2.32 -22.06
N ARG A 139 1.68 -2.20 -22.92
CA ARG A 139 1.65 -2.90 -24.22
C ARG A 139 1.87 -1.88 -25.33
N ILE A 140 2.85 -2.13 -26.20
CA ILE A 140 3.08 -1.31 -27.41
C ILE A 140 2.31 -1.97 -28.55
N GLY A 141 1.14 -1.43 -28.91
CA GLY A 141 0.34 -1.89 -30.04
C GLY A 141 0.55 -1.04 -31.30
N ALA A 142 0.43 -1.64 -32.48
CA ALA A 142 0.59 -0.98 -33.78
C ALA A 142 -0.53 0.03 -34.14
N GLY A 143 -1.56 0.18 -33.29
CA GLY A 143 -2.74 1.05 -33.52
C GLY A 143 -2.77 2.34 -32.70
N GLY A 144 -1.72 2.67 -31.95
CA GLY A 144 -1.66 3.86 -31.12
C GLY A 144 -1.39 3.55 -29.64
N ILE A 145 -1.03 4.59 -28.91
CA ILE A 145 -0.42 4.52 -27.59
C ILE A 145 -1.54 4.58 -26.53
N SER A 146 -2.03 3.43 -26.08
CA SER A 146 -2.79 3.36 -24.82
C SER A 146 -1.79 3.22 -23.67
N GLY A 147 -1.86 4.10 -22.66
CA GLY A 147 -0.95 4.04 -21.50
C GLY A 147 0.36 4.83 -21.64
N ILE A 148 0.36 6.04 -22.23
CA ILE A 148 1.52 6.96 -22.19
C ILE A 148 2.05 7.15 -20.76
N ASN A 149 1.17 7.15 -19.75
CA ASN A 149 1.58 7.19 -18.34
C ASN A 149 2.45 6.00 -17.92
N THR A 150 2.25 4.82 -18.51
CA THR A 150 2.97 3.57 -18.16
C THR A 150 4.35 3.49 -18.81
N LEU A 151 4.57 4.16 -19.95
CA LEU A 151 5.92 4.29 -20.54
C LEU A 151 6.87 5.07 -19.62
N PHE A 152 6.34 6.01 -18.84
CA PHE A 152 7.11 6.79 -17.87
C PHE A 152 7.12 6.18 -16.46
N SER A 153 6.03 5.50 -16.05
CA SER A 153 5.86 5.02 -14.66
C SER A 153 6.27 3.57 -14.42
N GLY A 154 6.46 2.76 -15.47
CA GLY A 154 6.75 1.32 -15.35
C GLY A 154 5.51 0.47 -15.05
N ALA A 155 5.70 -0.84 -14.87
CA ALA A 155 4.61 -1.75 -14.53
C ALA A 155 4.10 -1.49 -13.10
N TYR A 156 2.81 -1.74 -12.88
CA TYR A 156 2.17 -1.66 -11.57
C TYR A 156 1.36 -2.91 -11.28
N ILE A 157 1.01 -3.12 -10.01
CA ILE A 157 0.15 -4.23 -9.60
C ILE A 157 -1.28 -3.70 -9.45
N GLY A 158 -2.23 -4.26 -10.20
CA GLY A 158 -3.65 -4.00 -10.01
C GLY A 158 -4.23 -4.91 -8.93
N VAL A 159 -5.26 -4.43 -8.24
CA VAL A 159 -6.04 -5.23 -7.28
C VAL A 159 -7.54 -5.10 -7.55
N SER A 160 -8.32 -6.13 -7.22
CA SER A 160 -9.78 -6.04 -7.12
C SER A 160 -10.19 -6.19 -5.66
N GLY A 161 -11.10 -5.34 -5.17
CA GLY A 161 -11.62 -5.47 -3.82
C GLY A 161 -12.27 -6.84 -3.57
N GLY A 162 -12.11 -7.35 -2.35
CA GLY A 162 -12.78 -8.54 -1.86
C GLY A 162 -13.99 -8.20 -0.98
N LYS A 163 -14.91 -9.15 -0.82
CA LYS A 163 -16.09 -9.07 0.05
C LYS A 163 -15.99 -10.05 1.22
N SER A 164 -14.97 -10.90 1.25
CA SER A 164 -14.78 -11.84 2.35
C SER A 164 -14.41 -11.12 3.64
N GLN A 165 -14.83 -11.71 4.75
CA GLN A 165 -14.48 -11.26 6.11
C GLN A 165 -13.26 -12.01 6.65
N ILE A 166 -12.66 -12.90 5.85
CA ILE A 166 -11.51 -13.71 6.24
C ILE A 166 -10.24 -12.98 5.78
N ASP A 167 -9.51 -12.47 6.75
CA ASP A 167 -8.20 -11.86 6.52
C ASP A 167 -7.23 -12.90 5.93
N LYS A 168 -6.50 -12.48 4.90
CA LYS A 168 -5.49 -13.29 4.22
C LYS A 168 -4.27 -12.44 3.89
N LYS A 169 -3.08 -13.02 4.08
CA LYS A 169 -1.80 -12.35 3.80
C LYS A 169 -1.06 -12.93 2.60
N ASP A 170 -1.35 -14.18 2.24
CA ASP A 170 -0.67 -14.87 1.15
C ASP A 170 -1.60 -15.02 -0.06
N PHE A 171 -1.13 -14.55 -1.21
CA PHE A 171 -1.91 -14.49 -2.44
C PHE A 171 -1.15 -15.09 -3.62
N VAL A 172 -1.92 -15.61 -4.57
CA VAL A 172 -1.40 -15.99 -5.88
C VAL A 172 -1.78 -14.88 -6.85
N GLY A 173 -0.78 -14.25 -7.42
CA GLY A 173 -0.91 -13.17 -8.38
C GLY A 173 -1.23 -13.70 -9.79
N LEU A 174 -2.05 -12.95 -10.51
CA LEU A 174 -2.40 -13.23 -11.89
C LEU A 174 -1.46 -12.46 -12.84
N GLU A 175 -1.07 -13.07 -13.94
CA GLU A 175 -0.18 -12.43 -14.92
C GLU A 175 -0.92 -11.46 -15.87
N ALA A 176 -2.25 -11.54 -15.87
CA ALA A 176 -3.13 -10.70 -16.66
C ALA A 176 -4.30 -10.22 -15.77
N PRO A 177 -4.84 -9.02 -16.04
CA PRO A 177 -6.02 -8.54 -15.34
C PRO A 177 -7.17 -9.56 -15.45
N PRO A 178 -7.89 -9.83 -14.35
CA PRO A 178 -9.13 -10.57 -14.44
C PRO A 178 -10.09 -9.72 -15.30
N ILE A 179 -10.66 -10.33 -16.33
CA ILE A 179 -11.39 -9.54 -17.33
C ILE A 179 -12.71 -8.98 -16.79
N ILE A 180 -13.13 -9.46 -15.61
CA ILE A 180 -14.24 -8.94 -14.83
C ILE A 180 -13.70 -8.74 -13.43
N THR A 181 -13.53 -7.48 -13.04
CA THR A 181 -13.37 -7.17 -11.62
C THR A 181 -14.74 -7.30 -10.96
N GLY A 182 -14.82 -7.68 -9.68
CA GLY A 182 -16.09 -7.93 -8.98
C GLY A 182 -17.07 -6.74 -8.96
N ASP A 183 -16.64 -5.58 -9.45
CA ASP A 183 -17.39 -4.33 -9.57
C ASP A 183 -17.99 -4.09 -10.96
N ASP A 184 -17.56 -4.80 -12.01
CA ASP A 184 -18.05 -4.60 -13.38
C ASP A 184 -19.41 -5.30 -13.57
N ALA A 185 -20.50 -4.55 -13.42
CA ALA A 185 -21.85 -5.06 -13.69
C ALA A 185 -22.05 -5.34 -15.20
N GLY A 186 -22.62 -6.51 -15.53
CA GLY A 186 -22.89 -6.90 -16.91
C GLY A 186 -23.23 -8.39 -17.05
N ARG A 187 -23.31 -8.87 -18.30
CA ARG A 187 -23.52 -10.29 -18.61
C ARG A 187 -22.45 -10.81 -19.58
N ILE A 188 -22.07 -12.07 -19.41
CA ILE A 188 -21.18 -12.79 -20.31
C ILE A 188 -22.02 -13.63 -21.27
N PHE A 189 -21.70 -13.54 -22.56
CA PHE A 189 -22.26 -14.37 -23.61
C PHE A 189 -21.14 -15.22 -24.24
N VAL A 190 -21.43 -16.48 -24.55
CA VAL A 190 -20.49 -17.34 -25.27
C VAL A 190 -20.89 -17.35 -26.74
N LEU A 191 -20.03 -16.79 -27.58
CA LEU A 191 -20.18 -16.79 -29.03
C LEU A 191 -19.36 -17.95 -29.60
N ARG A 192 -19.91 -18.68 -30.56
CA ARG A 192 -19.21 -19.77 -31.24
C ARG A 192 -18.97 -19.37 -32.70
N SER A 193 -17.74 -19.53 -33.15
CA SER A 193 -17.32 -19.21 -34.52
C SER A 193 -16.44 -20.33 -35.09
N SER A 194 -16.33 -20.41 -36.42
CA SER A 194 -15.38 -21.31 -37.10
C SER A 194 -13.92 -20.93 -36.80
N ASP A 195 -13.67 -19.65 -36.64
CA ASP A 195 -12.35 -19.07 -36.41
C ASP A 195 -12.45 -17.81 -35.55
N LEU A 196 -11.32 -17.37 -35.02
CA LEU A 196 -11.22 -16.18 -34.17
C LEU A 196 -11.22 -14.86 -34.98
N GLY A 197 -10.93 -14.93 -36.28
CA GLY A 197 -10.73 -13.75 -37.12
C GLY A 197 -9.65 -12.82 -36.57
N SER A 198 -9.98 -11.52 -36.49
CA SER A 198 -9.11 -10.45 -35.94
C SER A 198 -9.45 -10.09 -34.49
N LEU A 199 -10.18 -10.96 -33.79
CA LEU A 199 -10.55 -10.75 -32.39
C LEU A 199 -9.41 -11.13 -31.46
N ASP A 200 -9.19 -10.34 -30.43
CA ASP A 200 -8.29 -10.67 -29.32
C ASP A 200 -8.97 -10.32 -27.99
N THR A 201 -8.39 -10.72 -26.87
CA THR A 201 -8.82 -10.27 -25.55
C THR A 201 -8.74 -8.76 -25.48
N GLY A 202 -9.87 -8.11 -25.15
CA GLY A 202 -10.02 -6.66 -25.17
C GLY A 202 -10.59 -6.08 -26.46
N SER A 203 -10.82 -6.90 -27.50
CA SER A 203 -11.53 -6.44 -28.71
C SER A 203 -12.89 -5.83 -28.33
N PRO A 204 -13.23 -4.64 -28.85
CA PRO A 204 -14.44 -3.92 -28.45
C PRO A 204 -15.70 -4.61 -28.96
N ILE A 205 -16.77 -4.55 -28.15
CA ILE A 205 -18.12 -4.97 -28.53
C ILE A 205 -18.99 -3.74 -28.73
N TYR A 206 -19.65 -3.65 -29.88
CA TYR A 206 -20.47 -2.51 -30.27
C TYR A 206 -21.96 -2.83 -30.31
N TYR A 207 -22.77 -1.88 -29.85
CA TYR A 207 -24.20 -1.80 -30.12
C TYR A 207 -24.50 -0.44 -30.73
N ARG A 208 -25.06 -0.41 -31.94
CA ARG A 208 -25.32 0.85 -32.69
C ARG A 208 -24.08 1.78 -32.75
N ARG A 209 -22.89 1.20 -33.00
CA ARG A 209 -21.57 1.88 -33.05
C ARG A 209 -21.06 2.46 -31.71
N ILE A 210 -21.73 2.19 -30.59
CA ILE A 210 -21.26 2.56 -29.25
C ILE A 210 -20.53 1.36 -28.65
N ASN A 211 -19.33 1.57 -28.10
CA ASN A 211 -18.62 0.51 -27.37
C ASN A 211 -19.37 0.23 -26.05
N VAL A 212 -19.89 -0.98 -25.91
CA VAL A 212 -20.71 -1.44 -24.79
C VAL A 212 -20.07 -2.60 -24.03
N GLY A 213 -18.87 -3.02 -24.40
CA GLY A 213 -18.27 -4.22 -23.85
C GLY A 213 -16.97 -4.60 -24.55
N GLN A 214 -16.47 -5.77 -24.21
CA GLN A 214 -15.25 -6.29 -24.80
C GLN A 214 -15.21 -7.82 -24.79
N VAL A 215 -14.42 -8.40 -25.68
CA VAL A 215 -14.06 -9.82 -25.64
C VAL A 215 -13.27 -10.07 -24.37
N SER A 216 -13.78 -10.94 -23.51
CA SER A 216 -13.13 -11.27 -22.26
C SER A 216 -12.04 -12.32 -22.46
N SER A 217 -12.37 -13.41 -23.13
CA SER A 217 -11.43 -14.49 -23.44
C SER A 217 -11.89 -15.25 -24.66
N TYR A 218 -11.01 -16.07 -25.22
CA TYR A 218 -11.36 -17.05 -26.23
C TYR A 218 -10.60 -18.35 -25.96
N LYS A 219 -11.17 -19.46 -26.39
CA LYS A 219 -10.53 -20.77 -26.36
C LYS A 219 -10.98 -21.59 -27.55
N LEU A 220 -10.14 -22.53 -27.95
CA LEU A 220 -10.57 -23.59 -28.85
C LEU A 220 -11.62 -24.44 -28.13
N ALA A 221 -12.75 -24.70 -28.77
CA ALA A 221 -13.76 -25.60 -28.25
C ALA A 221 -13.19 -27.02 -28.13
N SER A 222 -13.76 -27.83 -27.23
CA SER A 222 -13.26 -29.20 -26.97
C SER A 222 -13.27 -30.10 -28.21
N ASP A 223 -14.05 -29.75 -29.24
CA ASP A 223 -14.10 -30.47 -30.52
C ASP A 223 -12.95 -30.13 -31.48
N GLY A 224 -12.16 -29.09 -31.18
CA GLY A 224 -11.07 -28.60 -32.03
C GLY A 224 -11.51 -27.93 -33.33
N LYS A 225 -12.82 -27.78 -33.57
CA LYS A 225 -13.38 -27.30 -34.85
C LYS A 225 -13.91 -25.88 -34.80
N SER A 226 -14.09 -25.35 -33.61
CA SER A 226 -14.70 -24.05 -33.39
C SER A 226 -14.02 -23.31 -32.26
N VAL A 227 -14.14 -21.99 -32.25
CA VAL A 227 -13.63 -21.12 -31.21
C VAL A 227 -14.81 -20.65 -30.37
N GLU A 228 -14.68 -20.78 -29.04
CA GLU A 228 -15.61 -20.19 -28.08
C GLU A 228 -15.04 -18.85 -27.62
N VAL A 229 -15.71 -17.76 -27.99
CA VAL A 229 -15.37 -16.39 -27.62
C VAL A 229 -16.31 -15.93 -26.52
N GLN A 230 -15.77 -15.58 -25.36
CA GLN A 230 -16.55 -14.99 -24.28
C GLN A 230 -16.64 -13.48 -24.49
N ALA A 231 -17.87 -12.99 -24.65
CA ALA A 231 -18.22 -11.61 -24.87
C ALA A 231 -18.83 -11.02 -23.59
N PHE A 232 -18.16 -10.05 -22.97
CA PHE A 232 -18.71 -9.34 -21.82
C PHE A 232 -19.40 -8.05 -22.26
N VAL A 233 -20.70 -7.95 -22.02
CA VAL A 233 -21.49 -6.76 -22.30
C VAL A 233 -21.82 -6.08 -20.97
N LYS A 234 -21.44 -4.81 -20.85
CA LYS A 234 -21.60 -4.04 -19.63
C LYS A 234 -23.07 -3.72 -19.36
N SER A 235 -23.43 -3.66 -18.09
CA SER A 235 -24.70 -3.05 -17.71
C SER A 235 -24.67 -1.53 -17.94
N PRO A 236 -25.79 -0.95 -18.40
CA PRO A 236 -27.06 -1.62 -18.58
C PRO A 236 -27.34 -2.04 -20.04
N TYR A 237 -26.32 -2.14 -20.88
CA TYR A 237 -26.45 -2.50 -22.31
C TYR A 237 -26.69 -3.99 -22.52
N ASP A 238 -26.28 -4.80 -21.56
CA ASP A 238 -26.51 -6.24 -21.55
C ASP A 238 -27.99 -6.57 -21.79
N ARG A 239 -28.93 -5.74 -21.33
CA ARG A 239 -30.38 -5.88 -21.55
C ARG A 239 -30.81 -5.94 -23.02
N TYR A 240 -29.99 -5.39 -23.94
CA TYR A 240 -30.28 -5.38 -25.37
C TYR A 240 -29.89 -6.68 -26.08
N VAL A 241 -29.19 -7.59 -25.38
CA VAL A 241 -28.91 -8.93 -25.89
C VAL A 241 -30.08 -9.84 -25.54
N THR A 242 -30.83 -10.22 -26.58
CA THR A 242 -31.99 -11.11 -26.54
C THR A 242 -31.73 -12.38 -27.38
N THR A 243 -32.68 -13.31 -27.39
CA THR A 243 -32.63 -14.54 -28.22
C THR A 243 -32.58 -14.25 -29.73
N ASP A 244 -33.12 -13.12 -30.15
CA ASP A 244 -33.17 -12.70 -31.56
C ASP A 244 -31.94 -11.89 -31.98
N THR A 245 -31.08 -11.55 -31.01
CA THR A 245 -29.85 -10.83 -31.28
C THR A 245 -28.91 -11.68 -32.12
N ARG A 246 -28.26 -11.05 -33.09
CA ARG A 246 -27.16 -11.64 -33.85
C ARG A 246 -25.89 -10.84 -33.60
N PHE A 247 -24.79 -11.56 -33.49
CA PHE A 247 -23.46 -10.99 -33.38
C PHE A 247 -22.75 -11.19 -34.72
N TRP A 248 -22.10 -10.15 -35.22
CA TRP A 248 -21.31 -10.21 -36.43
C TRP A 248 -19.96 -9.53 -36.23
N HIS A 249 -19.00 -9.91 -37.06
CA HIS A 249 -17.67 -9.32 -37.05
C HIS A 249 -17.75 -7.88 -37.56
N ALA A 250 -17.41 -6.91 -36.72
CA ALA A 250 -17.25 -5.53 -37.11
C ALA A 250 -15.81 -5.33 -37.59
N SER A 251 -15.56 -5.63 -38.86
CA SER A 251 -14.32 -5.28 -39.56
C SER A 251 -14.57 -4.04 -40.42
N GLY A 252 -13.72 -3.02 -40.28
CA GLY A 252 -13.94 -1.66 -40.80
C GLY A 252 -13.77 -1.47 -42.31
N ILE A 253 -14.05 -2.50 -43.12
CA ILE A 253 -13.94 -2.40 -44.58
C ILE A 253 -15.19 -3.02 -45.22
N ASP A 254 -16.12 -2.15 -45.64
CA ASP A 254 -17.20 -2.51 -46.56
C ASP A 254 -16.74 -2.12 -47.97
N VAL A 255 -16.40 -3.11 -48.80
CA VAL A 255 -16.14 -2.88 -50.24
C VAL A 255 -17.36 -3.38 -51.00
N SER A 256 -18.17 -2.46 -51.52
CA SER A 256 -19.23 -2.78 -52.48
C SER A 256 -18.79 -2.39 -53.89
N LEU A 257 -18.81 -3.36 -54.81
CA LEU A 257 -18.57 -3.15 -56.23
C LEU A 257 -19.94 -3.17 -56.95
N ASN A 258 -20.33 -2.03 -57.52
CA ASN A 258 -21.57 -1.92 -58.30
C ASN A 258 -21.26 -1.72 -59.79
N ALA A 259 -22.27 -1.86 -60.65
CA ALA A 259 -22.12 -1.69 -62.10
C ALA A 259 -21.77 -0.25 -62.53
N SER A 260 -21.73 0.70 -61.59
CA SER A 260 -21.43 2.12 -61.81
C SER A 260 -19.95 2.48 -61.54
N GLY A 261 -19.12 1.52 -61.15
CA GLY A 261 -17.68 1.70 -60.95
C GLY A 261 -17.22 1.52 -59.50
N PHE A 262 -15.94 1.80 -59.26
CA PHE A 262 -15.29 1.63 -57.98
C PHE A 262 -15.44 2.90 -57.13
N GLN A 263 -16.20 2.83 -56.02
CA GLN A 263 -16.38 3.96 -55.11
C GLN A 263 -15.60 3.72 -53.82
N VAL A 264 -14.49 4.45 -53.63
CA VAL A 264 -13.65 4.36 -52.42
C VAL A 264 -13.80 5.63 -51.60
N ASN A 265 -14.45 5.50 -50.44
CA ASN A 265 -14.44 6.54 -49.43
C ASN A 265 -13.18 6.39 -48.56
N THR A 266 -12.10 7.09 -48.91
CA THR A 266 -10.78 7.00 -48.26
C THR A 266 -10.66 7.82 -46.96
N GLN A 267 -11.74 7.99 -46.20
CA GLN A 267 -11.67 8.77 -44.95
C GLN A 267 -10.83 8.01 -43.92
N SER A 268 -9.57 8.45 -43.77
CA SER A 268 -8.58 8.08 -42.76
C SER A 268 -8.24 6.58 -42.68
N LEU A 269 -7.22 6.16 -43.42
CA LEU A 269 -6.52 4.87 -43.25
C LEU A 269 -5.99 4.65 -41.82
N ALA A 270 -5.86 5.71 -41.00
CA ALA A 270 -5.41 5.62 -39.60
C ALA A 270 -6.48 5.07 -38.63
N SER A 271 -7.71 4.82 -39.09
CA SER A 271 -8.83 4.36 -38.24
C SER A 271 -9.14 2.85 -38.35
N ILE A 272 -8.34 2.08 -39.10
CA ILE A 272 -8.61 0.67 -39.42
C ILE A 272 -8.22 -0.31 -38.28
N VAL A 273 -7.70 0.17 -37.15
CA VAL A 273 -6.95 -0.68 -36.23
C VAL A 273 -7.74 -1.04 -34.98
N SER A 274 -8.57 -2.08 -35.11
CA SER A 274 -8.82 -3.15 -34.12
C SER A 274 -10.15 -3.84 -34.49
N GLY A 275 -10.10 -5.10 -34.90
CA GLY A 275 -11.32 -5.88 -35.13
C GLY A 275 -12.20 -5.91 -33.89
N GLY A 276 -13.51 -5.81 -34.08
CA GLY A 276 -14.50 -5.83 -32.98
C GLY A 276 -15.70 -6.70 -33.30
N ILE A 277 -16.60 -6.85 -32.35
CA ILE A 277 -17.87 -7.54 -32.55
C ILE A 277 -18.98 -6.50 -32.48
N ALA A 278 -19.94 -6.54 -33.39
CA ALA A 278 -21.17 -5.78 -33.25
C ALA A 278 -22.35 -6.73 -33.03
N PHE A 279 -23.36 -6.26 -32.31
CA PHE A 279 -24.63 -6.98 -32.19
C PHE A 279 -25.83 -6.09 -32.43
N GLY A 280 -26.93 -6.74 -32.80
CA GLY A 280 -28.21 -6.09 -33.05
C GLY A 280 -29.23 -7.07 -33.59
N PHE A 281 -30.32 -6.53 -34.09
CA PHE A 281 -31.39 -7.28 -34.71
C PHE A 281 -31.12 -7.30 -36.22
N PRO A 282 -31.14 -8.47 -36.88
CA PRO A 282 -31.13 -8.50 -38.33
C PRO A 282 -32.34 -7.72 -38.85
N GLU A 283 -32.12 -6.81 -39.80
CA GLU A 283 -33.22 -6.22 -40.55
C GLU A 283 -33.82 -7.33 -41.40
N GLY A 284 -35.07 -7.68 -41.10
CA GLY A 284 -35.83 -8.72 -41.80
C GLY A 284 -36.26 -8.29 -43.19
#